data_AF-A0A9W6CV90-F1
#
_entry.id   AF-A0A9W6CV90-F1
#
_cell.length_a   1.000
_cell.length_b   1.000
_cell.length_c   1.000
_cell.angle_alpha   90.00
_cell.angle_beta   90.00
_cell.angle_gamma   90.00
#
_symmetry.space_group_name_H-M   'P 1'
#
loop_
_entity.id
_entity.type
_entity.pdbx_description
1 polymer ?
#
loop_
_entity_poly.entity_id
_entity_poly.type
_entity_poly.pdbx_seq_one_letter_code
_entity_poly.pdbx_strand_id
1 'polypeptide(L)'
;MSAQVLGRARPAERPAPRPHPRLRPAPEPAPRRARPRLAYAIVAVAGAALIIAAQLLLSVAVTQGAYEIDALQAEQTELARTHQQVAEELDRVESPQFLAANAESLGMVQDADPVYLRLSDGKVLGEPVPAAASTAGSSASLVPNSLISGVPLVTEERTASADAPSGAAPAPVTDREASGAAAAAEAEPDVPSFEDGLPTPSTR
;
A
#
# COMPACT_ATOMS: atom_id res chain seq x y z
N MET A 1 154.61 -37.62 -3.94
CA MET A 1 154.19 -36.28 -4.40
C MET A 1 152.72 -36.12 -4.12
N SER A 2 152.42 -35.13 -3.28
CA SER A 2 151.13 -34.84 -2.65
C SER A 2 150.14 -34.21 -3.64
N ALA A 3 148.85 -34.56 -3.52
CA ALA A 3 147.76 -33.66 -3.88
C ALA A 3 146.48 -34.06 -3.11
N GLN A 4 146.05 -33.14 -2.24
CA GLN A 4 144.77 -33.10 -1.55
C GLN A 4 143.61 -33.01 -2.55
N VAL A 5 142.39 -33.38 -2.15
CA VAL A 5 141.22 -32.48 -2.16
C VAL A 5 140.21 -32.94 -1.10
N LEU A 6 139.98 -32.09 -0.09
CA LEU A 6 138.81 -32.10 0.79
C LEU A 6 137.58 -31.64 0.00
N GLY A 7 136.50 -32.42 0.02
CA GLY A 7 135.19 -32.06 -0.55
C GLY A 7 134.09 -32.10 0.51
N ARG A 8 133.67 -30.91 0.96
CA ARG A 8 132.64 -30.58 1.96
C ARG A 8 131.38 -31.45 1.96
N ALA A 9 130.94 -31.85 3.16
CA ALA A 9 129.55 -32.22 3.44
C ALA A 9 128.62 -31.01 3.26
N ARG A 10 127.55 -31.16 2.47
CA ARG A 10 126.46 -30.17 2.35
C ARG A 10 125.34 -30.49 3.35
N PRO A 11 124.73 -29.49 4.01
CA PRO A 11 123.60 -29.67 4.92
C PRO A 11 122.29 -29.88 4.16
N ALA A 12 121.32 -30.47 4.86
CA ALA A 12 120.02 -30.95 4.40
C ALA A 12 119.02 -29.85 4.00
N GLU A 13 118.23 -30.10 2.95
CA GLU A 13 116.99 -29.36 2.67
C GLU A 13 115.78 -30.14 3.20
N ARG A 14 115.05 -29.54 4.15
CA ARG A 14 113.71 -29.99 4.55
C ARG A 14 112.71 -29.62 3.45
N PRO A 15 111.84 -30.53 3.00
CA PRO A 15 110.78 -30.18 2.08
C PRO A 15 109.74 -29.28 2.77
N ALA A 16 109.40 -28.15 2.13
CA ALA A 16 108.38 -27.22 2.57
C ALA A 16 106.97 -27.83 2.47
N PRO A 17 106.03 -27.45 3.37
CA PRO A 17 104.67 -27.98 3.36
C PRO A 17 103.88 -27.49 2.14
N ARG A 18 103.23 -28.43 1.43
CA ARG A 18 102.39 -28.14 0.26
C ARG A 18 101.04 -27.52 0.69
N PRO A 19 100.53 -26.49 -0.02
CA PRO A 19 99.22 -25.93 0.24
C PRO A 19 98.12 -26.93 -0.12
N HIS A 20 97.22 -27.19 0.82
CA HIS A 20 96.08 -28.10 0.65
C HIS A 20 94.93 -27.38 -0.09
N PRO A 21 94.20 -28.07 -0.99
CA PRO A 21 93.08 -27.47 -1.71
C PRO A 21 91.95 -27.13 -0.73
N ARG A 22 91.52 -25.87 -0.69
CA ARG A 22 90.34 -25.46 0.08
C ARG A 22 89.08 -25.78 -0.71
N LEU A 23 88.25 -26.67 -0.18
CA LEU A 23 86.92 -26.93 -0.70
C LEU A 23 86.04 -25.70 -0.43
N ARG A 24 85.53 -25.09 -1.50
CA ARG A 24 84.50 -24.04 -1.42
C ARG A 24 83.13 -24.71 -1.21
N PRO A 25 82.33 -24.30 -0.23
CA PRO A 25 80.94 -24.75 -0.13
C PRO A 25 80.19 -24.40 -1.41
N ALA A 26 79.50 -25.38 -2.00
CA ALA A 26 78.57 -25.13 -3.10
C ALA A 26 77.43 -24.22 -2.60
N PRO A 27 76.91 -23.30 -3.42
CA PRO A 27 75.78 -22.48 -3.02
C PRO A 27 74.58 -23.38 -2.69
N GLU A 28 74.00 -23.19 -1.50
CA GLU A 28 72.77 -23.86 -1.10
C GLU A 28 71.69 -23.58 -2.17
N PRO A 29 70.92 -24.59 -2.61
CA PRO A 29 69.79 -24.35 -3.48
C PRO A 29 68.80 -23.44 -2.74
N ALA A 30 68.57 -22.24 -3.27
CA ALA A 30 67.61 -21.29 -2.75
C ALA A 30 66.27 -21.99 -2.45
N PRO A 31 65.58 -21.66 -1.34
CA PRO A 31 64.32 -22.30 -1.01
C PRO A 31 63.32 -22.05 -2.13
N ARG A 32 63.04 -23.09 -2.92
CA ARG A 32 61.99 -23.07 -3.94
C ARG A 32 60.71 -22.59 -3.26
N ARG A 33 60.17 -21.48 -3.77
CA ARG A 33 58.94 -20.83 -3.31
C ARG A 33 57.76 -21.77 -3.55
N ALA A 34 57.59 -22.73 -2.66
CA ALA A 34 56.79 -23.92 -2.90
C ALA A 34 55.52 -23.91 -2.07
N ARG A 35 54.57 -22.98 -2.31
CA ARG A 35 53.20 -23.15 -1.77
C ARG A 35 52.08 -22.64 -2.70
N PRO A 36 52.04 -23.02 -4.00
CA PRO A 36 50.86 -22.74 -4.83
C PRO A 36 49.59 -23.35 -4.21
N ARG A 37 49.69 -24.53 -3.58
CA ARG A 37 48.58 -25.19 -2.87
C ARG A 37 48.01 -24.38 -1.70
N LEU A 38 48.85 -23.61 -0.99
CA LEU A 38 48.38 -22.74 0.10
C LEU A 38 47.61 -21.53 -0.45
N ALA A 39 48.07 -20.96 -1.57
CA ALA A 39 47.35 -19.87 -2.24
C ALA A 39 45.95 -20.33 -2.68
N TYR A 40 45.83 -21.53 -3.28
CA TYR A 40 44.52 -22.09 -3.63
C TYR A 40 43.63 -22.34 -2.40
N ALA A 41 44.19 -22.82 -1.28
CA ALA A 41 43.44 -23.02 -0.05
C ALA A 41 42.92 -21.68 0.53
N ILE A 42 43.74 -20.64 0.54
CA ILE A 42 43.34 -19.30 0.99
C ILE A 42 42.23 -18.73 0.10
N VAL A 43 42.37 -18.86 -1.23
CA VAL A 43 41.35 -18.39 -2.18
C VAL A 43 40.03 -19.16 -1.99
N ALA A 44 40.09 -20.48 -1.79
CA ALA A 44 38.90 -21.30 -1.54
C ALA A 44 38.19 -20.89 -0.24
N VAL A 45 38.94 -20.69 0.85
CA VAL A 45 38.38 -20.24 2.15
C VAL A 45 37.82 -18.82 2.03
N ALA A 46 38.52 -17.91 1.36
CA ALA A 46 38.03 -16.55 1.12
C ALA A 46 36.75 -16.54 0.27
N GLY A 47 36.68 -17.38 -0.77
CA GLY A 47 35.48 -17.56 -1.59
C GLY A 47 34.30 -18.10 -0.78
N ALA A 48 34.52 -19.13 0.04
CA ALA A 48 33.49 -19.66 0.93
C ALA A 48 33.01 -18.61 1.95
N ALA A 49 33.92 -17.84 2.55
CA ALA A 49 33.58 -16.77 3.47
C ALA A 49 32.76 -15.66 2.78
N LEU A 50 33.09 -15.29 1.54
CA LEU A 50 32.32 -14.33 0.74
C LEU A 50 30.91 -14.83 0.44
N ILE A 51 30.75 -16.11 0.08
CA ILE A 51 29.43 -16.71 -0.17
C ILE A 51 28.58 -16.66 1.11
N ILE A 52 29.16 -17.04 2.26
CA ILE A 52 28.46 -16.98 3.55
C ILE A 52 28.06 -15.53 3.86
N ALA A 53 28.98 -14.57 3.74
CA ALA A 53 28.68 -13.16 3.98
C ALA A 53 27.57 -12.62 3.06
N ALA A 54 27.60 -12.98 1.76
CA ALA A 54 26.55 -12.61 0.81
C ALA A 54 25.19 -13.22 1.19
N GLN A 55 25.17 -14.48 1.63
CA GLN A 55 23.94 -15.14 2.07
C GLN A 55 23.35 -14.47 3.32
N LEU A 56 24.17 -14.09 4.29
CA LEU A 56 23.72 -13.35 5.47
C LEU A 56 23.15 -11.97 5.09
N LEU A 57 23.83 -11.21 4.24
CA LEU A 57 23.34 -9.90 3.79
C LEU A 57 22.03 -10.02 3.02
N LEU A 58 21.91 -11.02 2.14
CA LEU A 58 20.67 -11.28 1.42
C LEU A 58 19.54 -11.65 2.39
N SER A 59 19.81 -12.48 3.40
CA SER A 59 18.83 -12.82 4.43
C SER A 59 18.34 -11.57 5.17
N VAL A 60 19.25 -10.68 5.58
CA VAL A 60 18.89 -9.43 6.27
C VAL A 60 18.05 -8.52 5.37
N ALA A 61 18.41 -8.38 4.09
CA ALA A 61 17.65 -7.60 3.12
C ALA A 61 16.25 -8.19 2.87
N VAL A 62 16.13 -9.51 2.78
CA VAL A 62 14.85 -10.21 2.66
C VAL A 62 13.99 -9.99 3.90
N THR A 63 14.58 -10.03 5.10
CA THR A 63 13.84 -9.79 6.35
C THR A 63 13.33 -8.34 6.43
N GLN A 64 14.10 -7.35 5.99
CA GLN A 64 13.64 -5.96 5.91
C GLN A 64 12.48 -5.78 4.92
N GLY A 65 12.59 -6.38 3.73
CA GLY A 65 11.50 -6.37 2.74
C GLY A 65 10.24 -7.10 3.24
N ALA A 66 10.40 -8.15 4.05
CA ALA A 66 9.27 -8.86 4.64
C ALA A 66 8.51 -8.00 5.66
N TYR A 67 9.20 -7.19 6.48
CA TYR A 67 8.53 -6.28 7.42
C TYR A 67 7.79 -5.14 6.73
N GLU A 68 8.32 -4.63 5.62
CA GLU A 68 7.65 -3.57 4.86
C GLU A 68 6.38 -4.08 4.17
N ILE A 69 6.42 -5.30 3.62
CA ILE A 69 5.24 -5.96 3.07
C ILE A 69 4.20 -6.24 4.17
N ASP A 70 4.64 -6.71 5.35
CA ASP A 70 3.75 -6.97 6.49
C ASP A 70 3.05 -5.68 6.97
N ALA A 71 3.80 -4.57 7.06
CA ALA A 71 3.25 -3.27 7.42
C ALA A 71 2.19 -2.80 6.41
N LEU A 72 2.46 -2.94 5.11
CA LEU A 72 1.50 -2.59 4.05
C LEU A 72 0.27 -3.50 4.06
N GLN A 73 0.43 -4.80 4.31
CA GLN A 73 -0.69 -5.73 4.44
C GLN A 73 -1.56 -5.42 5.68
N ALA A 74 -0.93 -5.02 6.79
CA ALA A 74 -1.63 -4.58 7.98
C ALA A 74 -2.47 -3.33 7.70
N GLU A 75 -1.91 -2.34 7.00
CA GLU A 75 -2.63 -1.12 6.59
C GLU A 75 -3.81 -1.44 5.66
N GLN A 76 -3.61 -2.30 4.65
CA GLN A 76 -4.70 -2.74 3.77
C GLN A 76 -5.83 -3.43 4.53
N THR A 77 -5.47 -4.30 5.49
CA THR A 77 -6.46 -5.00 6.31
C THR A 77 -7.26 -4.02 7.16
N GLU A 78 -6.59 -3.01 7.71
CA GLU A 78 -7.25 -1.98 8.52
C GLU A 78 -8.19 -1.10 7.70
N LEU A 79 -7.76 -0.68 6.51
CA LEU A 79 -8.61 0.05 5.57
C LEU A 79 -9.82 -0.79 5.14
N ALA A 80 -9.63 -2.07 4.84
CA ALA A 80 -10.72 -2.97 4.47
C ALA A 80 -11.75 -3.13 5.59
N ARG A 81 -11.31 -3.26 6.84
CA ARG A 81 -12.19 -3.28 8.01
C ARG A 81 -12.98 -1.99 8.14
N THR A 82 -12.32 -0.85 7.98
CA THR A 82 -12.96 0.47 8.07
C THR A 82 -14.00 0.64 6.97
N HIS A 83 -13.67 0.25 5.74
CA HIS A 83 -14.60 0.29 4.62
C HIS A 83 -15.83 -0.59 4.87
N GLN A 84 -15.63 -1.80 5.40
CA GLN A 84 -16.74 -2.69 5.73
C GLN A 84 -17.64 -2.10 6.83
N GLN A 85 -17.07 -1.48 7.86
CA GLN A 85 -17.85 -0.81 8.91
C GLN A 85 -18.73 0.32 8.34
N VAL A 86 -18.14 1.19 7.51
CA VAL A 86 -18.87 2.31 6.91
C VAL A 86 -19.92 1.81 5.91
N ALA A 87 -19.63 0.76 5.15
CA ALA A 87 -20.60 0.15 4.26
C ALA A 87 -21.80 -0.44 5.04
N GLU A 88 -21.54 -1.12 6.16
CA GLU A 88 -22.60 -1.65 7.03
C GLU A 88 -23.46 -0.54 7.67
N GLU A 89 -22.85 0.62 7.98
CA GLU A 89 -23.59 1.81 8.42
C GLU A 89 -24.44 2.42 7.30
N LEU A 90 -23.90 2.48 6.09
CA LEU A 90 -24.64 2.96 4.92
C LEU A 90 -25.83 2.06 4.60
N ASP A 91 -25.61 0.74 4.54
CA ASP A 91 -26.67 -0.26 4.29
C ASP A 91 -27.78 -0.18 5.36
N ARG A 92 -27.41 0.16 6.60
CA ARG A 92 -28.36 0.34 7.70
C ARG A 92 -29.27 1.55 7.47
N VAL A 93 -28.71 2.71 7.08
CA VAL A 93 -29.49 3.94 6.84
C VAL A 93 -30.20 3.96 5.49
N GLU A 94 -29.68 3.25 4.49
CA GLU A 94 -30.35 3.10 3.19
C GLU A 94 -31.42 1.99 3.19
N SER A 95 -31.54 1.24 4.30
CA SER A 95 -32.49 0.13 4.38
C SER A 95 -33.94 0.61 4.14
N PRO A 96 -34.77 -0.13 3.36
CA PRO A 96 -36.11 0.32 2.97
C PRO A 96 -37.03 0.66 4.15
N GLN A 97 -36.88 -0.10 5.22
CA GLN A 97 -37.58 0.09 6.49
C GLN A 97 -37.10 1.30 7.30
N PHE A 98 -35.80 1.66 7.26
CA PHE A 98 -35.34 2.93 7.85
C PHE A 98 -35.86 4.11 7.06
N LEU A 99 -35.85 4.02 5.72
CA LEU A 99 -36.41 5.05 4.84
C LEU A 99 -37.93 5.20 5.03
N ALA A 100 -38.67 4.09 5.15
CA ALA A 100 -40.10 4.11 5.43
C ALA A 100 -40.40 4.79 6.78
N ALA A 101 -39.68 4.43 7.85
CA ALA A 101 -39.85 5.05 9.16
C ALA A 101 -39.54 6.56 9.14
N ASN A 102 -38.51 6.98 8.39
CA ASN A 102 -38.22 8.40 8.21
C ASN A 102 -39.29 9.12 7.39
N ALA A 103 -39.79 8.54 6.31
CA ALA A 103 -40.87 9.10 5.50
C ALA A 103 -42.16 9.26 6.34
N GLU A 104 -42.51 8.24 7.13
CA GLU A 104 -43.63 8.28 8.07
C GLU A 104 -43.45 9.37 9.14
N SER A 105 -42.22 9.54 9.65
CA SER A 105 -41.90 10.62 10.60
C SER A 105 -42.12 12.02 10.01
N LEU A 106 -42.01 12.15 8.69
CA LEU A 106 -42.28 13.39 7.94
C LEU A 106 -43.77 13.53 7.53
N GLY A 107 -44.61 12.56 7.90
CA GLY A 107 -46.04 12.54 7.57
C GLY A 107 -46.37 11.93 6.21
N MET A 108 -45.40 11.31 5.53
CA MET A 108 -45.66 10.54 4.32
C MET A 108 -46.33 9.20 4.69
N VAL A 109 -47.18 8.70 3.81
CA VAL A 109 -47.92 7.44 4.01
C VAL A 109 -47.73 6.58 2.79
N GLN A 110 -47.59 5.26 2.99
CA GLN A 110 -47.52 4.32 1.86
C GLN A 110 -48.86 4.23 1.16
N ASP A 111 -48.81 4.39 -0.17
CA ASP A 111 -49.97 4.23 -1.04
C ASP A 111 -50.15 2.75 -1.41
N ALA A 112 -51.29 2.17 -1.04
CA ALA A 112 -51.63 0.79 -1.36
C ALA A 112 -52.16 0.64 -2.79
N ASP A 113 -52.69 1.71 -3.38
CA ASP A 113 -53.41 1.69 -4.65
C ASP A 113 -52.92 2.81 -5.59
N PRO A 114 -51.70 2.71 -6.14
CA PRO A 114 -51.13 3.76 -6.98
C PRO A 114 -51.88 3.92 -8.30
N VAL A 115 -52.10 5.17 -8.69
CA VAL A 115 -52.75 5.55 -9.96
C VAL A 115 -51.68 5.88 -11.00
N TYR A 116 -51.86 5.39 -12.24
CA TYR A 116 -50.85 5.53 -13.29
C TYR A 116 -51.20 6.61 -14.31
N LEU A 117 -50.21 7.40 -14.73
CA LEU A 117 -50.34 8.32 -15.86
C LEU A 117 -49.81 7.64 -17.13
N ARG A 118 -50.64 7.54 -18.16
CA ARG A 118 -50.20 7.08 -19.48
C ARG A 118 -49.62 8.26 -20.28
N LEU A 119 -48.29 8.25 -20.50
CA LEU A 119 -47.58 9.37 -21.14
C LEU A 119 -47.99 9.62 -22.60
N SER A 120 -48.44 8.59 -23.32
CA SER A 120 -48.80 8.72 -24.74
C SER A 120 -50.04 9.59 -24.99
N ASP A 121 -50.96 9.64 -24.04
CA ASP A 121 -52.25 10.32 -24.21
C ASP A 121 -52.69 11.14 -22.98
N GLY A 122 -51.83 11.25 -21.97
CA GLY A 122 -52.07 12.03 -20.77
C GLY A 122 -53.22 11.50 -19.89
N LYS A 123 -53.70 10.27 -20.11
CA LYS A 123 -54.82 9.74 -19.33
C LYS A 123 -54.34 9.13 -18.02
N VAL A 124 -55.05 9.49 -16.96
CA VAL A 124 -54.90 8.92 -15.62
C VAL A 124 -55.73 7.64 -15.55
N LEU A 125 -55.10 6.54 -15.17
CA LEU A 125 -55.70 5.21 -15.06
C LEU A 125 -55.88 4.85 -13.59
N GLY A 126 -57.11 4.95 -13.11
CA GLY A 126 -57.50 4.74 -11.70
C GLY A 126 -58.25 5.94 -11.14
N GLU A 127 -58.75 5.82 -9.91
CA GLU A 127 -59.39 6.92 -9.18
C GLU A 127 -58.39 7.54 -8.21
N PRO A 128 -58.00 8.82 -8.39
CA PRO A 128 -57.05 9.47 -7.50
C PRO A 128 -57.73 9.78 -6.17
N VAL A 129 -57.47 8.94 -5.16
CA VAL A 129 -57.91 9.13 -3.78
C VAL A 129 -56.69 9.46 -2.93
N PRO A 130 -56.75 10.47 -2.04
CA PRO A 130 -55.64 10.73 -1.11
C PRO A 130 -55.37 9.50 -0.26
N ALA A 131 -54.10 9.11 -0.15
CA ALA A 131 -53.67 8.03 0.73
C ALA A 131 -54.12 8.32 2.17
N ALA A 132 -54.99 7.47 2.71
CA ALA A 132 -55.45 7.59 4.08
C ALA A 132 -54.36 7.07 5.02
N ALA A 133 -54.08 7.82 6.09
CA ALA A 133 -53.25 7.35 7.21
C ALA A 133 -53.98 6.19 7.92
N SER A 134 -53.91 5.00 7.34
CA SER A 134 -54.49 3.81 7.95
C SER A 134 -53.50 3.29 8.98
N THR A 135 -53.90 3.31 10.26
CA THR A 135 -53.21 2.56 11.33
C THR A 135 -53.18 1.05 11.02
N ALA A 136 -54.08 0.57 10.15
CA ALA A 136 -54.10 -0.79 9.61
C ALA A 136 -53.17 -1.01 8.40
N GLY A 137 -52.61 0.08 7.85
CA GLY A 137 -51.60 0.10 6.79
C GLY A 137 -50.17 0.21 7.32
N SER A 138 -49.98 0.12 8.65
CA SER A 138 -48.76 -0.45 9.22
C SER A 138 -48.68 -1.92 8.82
N SER A 139 -48.45 -2.18 7.53
CA SER A 139 -47.51 -3.19 7.07
C SER A 139 -46.10 -2.78 7.51
N ALA A 140 -45.96 -2.33 8.76
CA ALA A 140 -44.70 -2.17 9.44
C ALA A 140 -44.01 -3.51 9.22
N SER A 141 -42.87 -3.47 8.55
CA SER A 141 -42.08 -4.63 8.17
C SER A 141 -42.25 -5.72 9.23
N LEU A 142 -43.02 -6.76 8.89
CA LEU A 142 -43.41 -7.82 9.86
C LEU A 142 -42.17 -8.53 10.40
N VAL A 143 -41.05 -8.37 9.71
CA VAL A 143 -39.71 -8.71 10.15
C VAL A 143 -39.05 -7.45 10.74
N PRO A 144 -38.79 -7.41 12.06
CA PRO A 144 -38.03 -6.33 12.65
C PRO A 144 -36.57 -6.44 12.21
N ASN A 145 -35.95 -5.30 11.90
CA ASN A 145 -34.50 -5.23 11.76
C ASN A 145 -33.90 -4.60 13.01
N SER A 146 -33.11 -5.38 13.73
CA SER A 146 -32.40 -4.92 14.91
C SER A 146 -31.29 -3.91 14.59
N LEU A 147 -30.79 -3.87 13.35
CA LEU A 147 -29.66 -2.99 12.97
C LEU A 147 -30.05 -1.51 13.00
N ILE A 148 -31.31 -1.16 12.78
CA ILE A 148 -31.79 0.24 12.83
C ILE A 148 -32.10 0.71 14.25
N SER A 149 -32.02 -0.17 15.25
CA SER A 149 -32.32 0.18 16.64
C SER A 149 -31.27 1.15 17.18
N GLY A 150 -31.69 2.36 17.56
CA GLY A 150 -30.81 3.40 18.11
C GLY A 150 -30.22 4.36 17.08
N VAL A 151 -30.57 4.23 15.80
CA VAL A 151 -30.29 5.28 14.79
C VAL A 151 -31.42 6.32 14.87
N PRO A 152 -31.12 7.60 15.12
CA PRO A 152 -32.14 8.64 15.25
C PRO A 152 -32.85 8.88 13.91
N LEU A 153 -34.14 9.16 13.97
CA LEU A 153 -34.91 9.57 12.80
C LEU A 153 -34.61 11.05 12.47
N VAL A 154 -34.82 11.46 11.21
CA VAL A 154 -34.55 12.83 10.74
C VAL A 154 -35.26 13.90 11.58
N THR A 155 -36.44 13.60 12.12
CA THR A 155 -37.17 14.50 13.02
C THR A 155 -36.53 14.63 14.41
N GLU A 156 -35.94 13.55 14.92
CA GLU A 156 -35.21 13.52 16.19
C GLU A 156 -33.85 14.22 16.04
N GLU A 157 -33.14 13.99 14.94
CA GLU A 157 -31.89 14.70 14.63
C GLU A 157 -32.09 16.21 14.45
N ARG A 158 -33.19 16.62 13.80
CA ARG A 158 -33.55 18.04 13.68
C ARG A 158 -33.85 18.68 15.03
N THR A 159 -34.46 17.93 15.96
CA THR A 159 -34.75 18.41 17.31
C THR A 159 -33.48 18.51 18.15
N ALA A 160 -32.57 17.52 18.03
CA ALA A 160 -31.26 17.54 18.68
C ALA A 160 -30.35 18.67 18.15
N SER A 161 -30.45 18.98 16.86
CA SER A 161 -29.72 20.10 16.23
C SER A 161 -30.31 21.47 16.55
N ALA A 162 -31.59 21.55 16.92
CA ALA A 162 -32.28 22.79 17.26
C ALA A 162 -32.02 23.28 18.70
N ASP A 163 -31.52 22.41 19.59
CA ASP A 163 -31.18 22.75 20.99
C ASP A 163 -29.73 23.24 21.17
N ALA A 164 -28.96 23.32 20.09
CA ALA A 164 -27.73 24.12 20.06
C ALA A 164 -28.12 25.61 20.02
N PRO A 165 -27.48 26.52 20.80
CA PRO A 165 -27.88 27.93 20.86
C PRO A 165 -27.52 28.63 19.54
N SER A 166 -28.38 28.50 18.53
CA SER A 166 -28.33 29.28 17.30
C SER A 166 -29.22 30.51 17.49
N GLY A 167 -28.62 31.55 18.06
CA GLY A 167 -29.15 32.90 17.98
C GLY A 167 -29.05 33.41 16.55
N ALA A 168 -29.98 33.02 15.68
CA ALA A 168 -30.23 33.68 14.41
C ALA A 168 -31.71 33.48 14.03
N ALA A 169 -32.53 34.45 14.39
CA ALA A 169 -33.92 34.54 13.96
C ALA A 169 -34.01 34.55 12.42
N PRO A 170 -35.04 33.94 11.81
CA PRO A 170 -35.26 34.04 10.38
C PRO A 170 -35.73 35.47 10.07
N ALA A 171 -34.92 36.23 9.33
CA ALA A 171 -35.34 37.48 8.75
C ALA A 171 -36.44 37.20 7.69
N PRO A 172 -37.53 37.99 7.64
CA PRO A 172 -38.61 37.77 6.68
C PRO A 172 -38.12 38.11 5.27
N VAL A 173 -38.28 37.17 4.34
CA VAL A 173 -38.11 37.42 2.91
C VAL A 173 -39.23 38.34 2.44
N THR A 174 -38.90 39.60 2.20
CA THR A 174 -39.81 40.53 1.52
C THR A 174 -39.63 40.38 0.02
N ASP A 175 -40.71 40.02 -0.66
CA ASP A 175 -40.83 40.02 -2.12
C ASP A 175 -40.29 41.33 -2.73
N ARG A 176 -39.40 41.21 -3.72
CA ARG A 176 -39.04 42.33 -4.59
C ARG A 176 -39.09 41.88 -6.04
N GLU A 177 -40.27 42.04 -6.63
CA GLU A 177 -40.47 41.91 -8.06
C GLU A 177 -40.20 43.25 -8.79
N ALA A 178 -39.38 43.13 -9.85
CA ALA A 178 -39.23 43.94 -11.06
C ALA A 178 -38.82 45.43 -11.00
N SER A 179 -37.67 45.74 -11.63
CA SER A 179 -37.61 46.42 -12.95
C SER A 179 -36.31 47.21 -13.15
N GLY A 180 -35.64 47.00 -14.30
CA GLY A 180 -34.59 47.90 -14.79
C GLY A 180 -33.51 47.20 -15.63
N ALA A 181 -33.78 47.01 -16.92
CA ALA A 181 -32.88 46.41 -17.91
C ALA A 181 -31.65 47.26 -18.25
N ALA A 182 -30.51 46.61 -18.52
CA ALA A 182 -29.54 47.03 -19.53
C ALA A 182 -28.66 45.85 -19.99
N ALA A 183 -28.58 45.69 -21.31
CA ALA A 183 -27.98 44.62 -22.09
C ALA A 183 -26.49 44.35 -21.85
N ALA A 184 -26.12 43.06 -21.86
CA ALA A 184 -24.85 42.58 -22.41
C ALA A 184 -24.94 41.07 -22.77
N ALA A 185 -24.78 40.79 -24.06
CA ALA A 185 -24.18 39.60 -24.68
C ALA A 185 -24.58 38.17 -24.21
N GLU A 186 -25.39 37.51 -25.05
CA GLU A 186 -25.05 36.25 -25.74
C GLU A 186 -24.13 35.26 -25.01
N ALA A 187 -24.74 34.27 -24.35
CA ALA A 187 -24.19 32.94 -24.13
C ALA A 187 -25.35 31.96 -23.86
N GLU A 188 -25.66 31.11 -24.84
CA GLU A 188 -26.50 29.93 -24.63
C GLU A 188 -25.86 29.04 -23.56
N PRO A 189 -26.60 28.52 -22.57
CA PRO A 189 -26.11 27.43 -21.74
C PRO A 189 -26.12 26.16 -22.58
N ASP A 190 -24.92 25.75 -22.99
CA ASP A 190 -24.62 24.48 -23.63
C ASP A 190 -25.02 23.34 -22.66
N VAL A 191 -26.23 22.82 -22.85
CA VAL A 191 -26.70 21.61 -22.15
C VAL A 191 -26.11 20.42 -22.90
N PRO A 192 -25.24 19.59 -22.28
CA PRO A 192 -24.74 18.41 -22.97
C PRO A 192 -25.91 17.47 -23.24
N SER A 193 -26.29 17.36 -24.51
CA SER A 193 -27.21 16.36 -25.02
C SER A 193 -26.51 15.00 -24.94
N PHE A 194 -26.97 14.13 -24.04
CA PHE A 194 -26.54 12.74 -23.95
C PHE A 194 -27.15 11.94 -25.13
N GLU A 195 -26.59 12.11 -26.32
CA GLU A 195 -27.00 11.35 -27.52
C GLU A 195 -26.46 9.92 -27.56
N ASP A 196 -25.48 9.60 -26.72
CA ASP A 196 -25.03 8.22 -26.48
C ASP A 196 -25.54 7.75 -25.12
N GLY A 197 -26.60 6.96 -25.13
CA GLY A 197 -27.23 6.39 -23.95
C GLY A 197 -26.26 5.61 -23.05
N LEU A 198 -26.62 5.52 -21.77
CA LEU A 198 -25.89 4.78 -20.73
C LEU A 198 -25.33 3.44 -21.27
N PRO A 199 -24.02 3.16 -21.13
CA PRO A 199 -23.46 1.90 -21.58
C PRO A 199 -24.08 0.75 -20.78
N THR A 200 -24.69 -0.21 -21.49
CA THR A 200 -25.19 -1.44 -20.87
C THR A 200 -24.02 -2.38 -20.55
N PRO A 201 -24.07 -3.11 -19.42
CA PRO A 201 -22.99 -4.02 -19.04
C PRO A 201 -22.95 -5.22 -19.99
N SER A 202 -21.81 -5.43 -20.63
CA SER A 202 -21.54 -6.63 -21.43
C SER A 202 -21.07 -7.77 -20.52
N THR A 203 -21.93 -8.77 -20.35
CA THR A 203 -21.55 -10.05 -19.73
C THR A 203 -20.73 -10.87 -20.73
N ARG A 204 -19.58 -11.40 -20.31
CA ARG A 204 -18.78 -12.38 -21.06
C ARG A 204 -18.83 -13.73 -20.38
#